data_AF-A0A524LII8-F1
#
_entry.id   AF-A0A524LII8-F1
#
_cell.length_a   1.000
_cell.length_b   1.000
_cell.length_c   1.000
_cell.angle_alpha   90.00
_cell.angle_beta   90.00
_cell.angle_gamma   90.00
#
_symmetry.space_group_name_H-M   'P 1'
#
loop_
_entity.id
_entity.type
_entity.pdbx_description
1 polymer ?
#
loop_
_entity_poly.entity_id
_entity_poly.type
_entity_poly.pdbx_seq_one_letter_code
_entity_poly.pdbx_strand_id
1 'polypeptide(L)'
;MATGTDRDKYWPVIEAFFDHYGLVGQHLDSFNRFIREELQQVVDSVGKLTPKIEGYVVELGDIEIGKPTIREADGSEHNLTPNEARIRNLTYASKLFLHMTPVRKEGSVSTRLETLKVYVGNMPIMLRSEQCHLFGKSDEELIVQGEDPKDPGGYFIINGSERVLVTQEDLAPNRILIEEASKSSSFTHIAKVFSTSRGFRAPVTIERKRTGELRVSFPSVPGKIPLAILMKALGLESDREIVDVISDDDELRNELIVTIEQSAPINAFKDEEAGSTRTNALDFIGKRVAVGQTKEYRLARAEKVLDRYLLPHIGTEDDTRLQKAYYLGQMVERLIELVLGKRTPDDKDHYANKRLKLSGDLLMSLFRVALYSLTRDIKYQLERTAVRGRKPNIRTAVRADVITQRLKHA
;
A
#
# COMPACT_ATOMS: atom_id res chain seq x y z
N MET A 1 -10.45 34.26 30.58
CA MET A 1 -9.18 33.88 31.24
C MET A 1 -9.55 33.01 32.43
N ALA A 2 -9.24 31.72 32.39
CA ALA A 2 -9.47 30.86 33.56
C ALA A 2 -8.59 31.35 34.71
N THR A 3 -9.19 31.66 35.85
CA THR A 3 -8.49 32.02 37.10
C THR A 3 -7.57 30.86 37.51
N GLY A 4 -6.38 31.18 38.02
CA GLY A 4 -5.30 30.20 38.27
C GLY A 4 -5.71 28.94 39.05
N THR A 5 -6.76 29.02 39.87
CA THR A 5 -7.31 27.91 40.67
C THR A 5 -7.89 26.74 39.87
N ASP A 6 -8.40 26.96 38.66
CA ASP A 6 -8.95 25.86 37.85
C ASP A 6 -7.83 25.10 37.10
N ARG A 7 -6.74 25.76 36.75
CA ARG A 7 -5.60 25.13 36.05
C ARG A 7 -4.92 24.08 36.93
N ASP A 8 -4.72 24.41 38.19
CA ASP A 8 -4.07 23.53 39.17
C ASP A 8 -4.91 22.28 39.47
N LYS A 9 -6.24 22.34 39.25
CA LYS A 9 -7.14 21.20 39.41
C LYS A 9 -7.01 20.15 38.30
N TYR A 10 -6.75 20.58 37.07
CA TYR A 10 -6.66 19.67 35.91
C TYR A 10 -5.23 19.26 35.59
N TRP A 11 -4.22 19.99 36.08
CA TRP A 11 -2.82 19.69 35.84
C TRP A 11 -2.40 18.26 36.25
N PRO A 12 -2.80 17.72 37.42
CA PRO A 12 -2.44 16.35 37.79
C PRO A 12 -2.94 15.28 36.80
N VAL A 13 -4.05 15.55 36.11
CA VAL A 13 -4.57 14.64 35.07
C VAL A 13 -3.69 14.67 33.83
N ILE A 14 -3.18 15.85 33.46
CA ILE A 14 -2.25 16.02 32.34
C ILE A 14 -0.88 15.40 32.69
N GLU A 15 -0.40 15.59 33.91
CA GLU A 15 0.84 14.99 34.41
C GLU A 15 0.75 13.46 34.37
N ALA A 16 -0.32 12.88 34.93
CA ALA A 16 -0.56 11.43 34.87
C ALA A 16 -0.66 10.90 33.43
N PHE A 17 -1.17 11.69 32.49
CA PHE A 17 -1.18 11.33 31.08
C PHE A 17 0.25 11.22 30.52
N PHE A 18 1.12 12.20 30.79
CA PHE A 18 2.52 12.16 30.32
C PHE A 18 3.36 11.11 31.05
N ASP A 19 3.09 10.84 32.32
CA ASP A 19 3.75 9.76 33.06
C ASP A 19 3.42 8.38 32.48
N HIS A 20 2.18 8.21 31.98
CA HIS A 20 1.75 6.94 31.40
C HIS A 20 2.21 6.76 29.95
N TYR A 21 2.04 7.76 29.09
CA TYR A 21 2.30 7.65 27.65
C TYR A 21 3.70 8.11 27.23
N GLY A 22 4.38 8.88 28.08
CA GLY A 22 5.65 9.54 27.73
C GLY A 22 5.49 10.63 26.66
N LEU A 23 6.62 11.24 26.30
CA LEU A 23 6.67 12.34 25.31
C LEU A 23 6.83 11.86 23.86
N VAL A 24 7.33 10.63 23.68
CA VAL A 24 7.61 10.04 22.35
C VAL A 24 6.82 8.75 22.09
N GLY A 25 5.82 8.47 22.94
CA GLY A 25 5.02 7.25 22.90
C GLY A 25 4.42 6.96 21.53
N GLN A 26 4.03 7.99 20.77
CA GLN A 26 3.48 7.83 19.43
C GLN A 26 4.40 7.06 18.46
N HIS A 27 5.71 7.26 18.55
CA HIS A 27 6.68 6.57 17.68
C HIS A 27 6.97 5.16 18.18
N LEU A 28 7.04 4.99 19.50
CA LEU A 28 7.27 3.68 20.14
C LEU A 28 6.07 2.76 19.93
N ASP A 29 4.86 3.22 20.19
CA ASP A 29 3.62 2.47 20.02
C ASP A 29 3.41 2.08 18.55
N SER A 30 3.65 3.02 17.64
CA SER A 30 3.58 2.75 16.19
C SER A 30 4.61 1.71 15.76
N PHE A 31 5.85 1.80 16.25
CA PHE A 31 6.89 0.81 15.94
C PHE A 31 6.62 -0.56 16.57
N ASN A 32 6.14 -0.61 17.82
CA ASN A 32 5.78 -1.84 18.51
C ASN A 32 4.62 -2.55 17.78
N ARG A 33 3.58 -1.81 17.37
CA ARG A 33 2.49 -2.35 16.54
C ARG A 33 3.02 -2.88 15.20
N PHE A 34 3.93 -2.13 14.57
CA PHE A 34 4.56 -2.57 13.33
C PHE A 34 5.27 -3.92 13.49
N ILE A 35 6.08 -4.09 14.54
CA ILE A 35 6.82 -5.33 14.81
C ILE A 35 5.88 -6.49 15.17
N ARG A 36 4.88 -6.26 16.03
CA ARG A 36 3.99 -7.32 16.53
C ARG A 36 2.97 -7.81 15.50
N GLU A 37 2.44 -6.91 14.69
CA GLU A 37 1.26 -7.20 13.86
C GLU A 37 1.53 -6.95 12.37
N GLU A 38 1.94 -5.73 12.03
CA GLU A 38 1.98 -5.30 10.62
C GLU A 38 3.06 -6.03 9.80
N LEU A 39 4.18 -6.41 10.45
CA LEU A 39 5.25 -7.17 9.81
C LEU A 39 4.74 -8.52 9.28
N GLN A 40 3.96 -9.25 10.07
CA GLN A 40 3.35 -10.51 9.68
C GLN A 40 2.30 -10.30 8.58
N GLN A 41 1.44 -9.28 8.71
CA GLN A 41 0.45 -8.95 7.70
C GLN A 41 1.07 -8.66 6.31
N VAL A 42 2.25 -8.04 6.27
CA VAL A 42 2.98 -7.81 5.03
C VAL A 42 3.43 -9.14 4.41
N VAL A 43 3.94 -10.08 5.21
CA VAL A 43 4.35 -11.42 4.76
C VAL A 43 3.15 -12.22 4.25
N ASP A 44 2.05 -12.24 5.01
CA ASP A 44 0.80 -12.92 4.64
C ASP A 44 0.22 -12.37 3.33
N SER A 45 0.35 -11.06 3.11
CA SER A 45 -0.12 -10.42 1.87
C SER A 45 0.63 -10.89 0.62
N VAL A 46 1.85 -11.42 0.78
CA VAL A 46 2.59 -12.09 -0.30
C VAL A 46 2.18 -13.57 -0.37
N GLY A 47 2.11 -14.24 0.78
CA GLY A 47 1.58 -15.59 0.97
C GLY A 47 2.41 -16.71 0.32
N LYS A 48 2.50 -16.76 -1.01
CA LYS A 48 3.15 -17.85 -1.74
C LYS A 48 4.00 -17.35 -2.90
N LEU A 49 5.15 -18.00 -3.06
CA LEU A 49 6.05 -17.80 -4.20
C LEU A 49 5.85 -18.93 -5.20
N THR A 50 5.38 -18.58 -6.39
CA THR A 50 5.27 -19.49 -7.54
C THR A 50 6.39 -19.18 -8.54
N PRO A 51 7.59 -19.79 -8.41
CA PRO A 51 8.59 -19.74 -9.47
C PRO A 51 8.09 -20.47 -10.73
N LYS A 52 8.67 -20.16 -11.89
CA LYS A 52 8.42 -20.86 -13.16
C LYS A 52 9.06 -22.25 -13.20
N ILE A 53 8.80 -23.05 -12.17
CA ILE A 53 9.24 -24.43 -12.03
C ILE A 53 7.97 -25.24 -11.87
N GLU A 54 7.78 -26.25 -12.73
CA GLU A 54 6.60 -27.08 -12.71
C GLU A 54 6.43 -27.75 -11.35
N GLY A 55 5.23 -27.61 -10.77
CA GLY A 55 4.89 -28.20 -9.49
C GLY A 55 5.58 -27.61 -8.25
N TYR A 56 6.46 -26.61 -8.35
CA TYR A 56 7.20 -26.12 -7.18
C TYR A 56 6.67 -24.77 -6.67
N VAL A 57 6.21 -24.74 -5.42
CA VAL A 57 5.71 -23.53 -4.74
C VAL A 57 6.44 -23.38 -3.40
N VAL A 58 6.71 -22.16 -2.98
CA VAL A 58 7.21 -21.89 -1.62
C VAL A 58 6.15 -21.11 -0.86
N GLU A 59 5.61 -21.70 0.21
CA GLU A 59 4.69 -21.02 1.12
C GLU A 59 5.53 -20.21 2.13
N LEU A 60 5.19 -18.93 2.31
CA LEU A 60 5.78 -18.08 3.35
C LEU A 60 4.93 -18.25 4.61
N GLY A 61 5.57 -18.55 5.72
CA GLY A 61 4.95 -18.66 7.04
C GLY A 61 5.31 -17.46 7.92
N ASP A 62 5.53 -17.74 9.21
CA ASP A 62 5.74 -16.70 10.21
C ASP A 62 7.08 -15.98 10.06
N ILE A 63 7.08 -14.68 10.38
CA ILE A 63 8.29 -13.88 10.51
C ILE A 63 8.65 -13.68 11.98
N GLU A 64 9.91 -13.97 12.31
CA GLU A 64 10.45 -13.83 13.65
C GLU A 64 11.56 -12.78 13.66
N ILE A 65 11.54 -11.92 14.66
CA ILE A 65 12.59 -10.94 14.92
C ILE A 65 13.34 -11.31 16.21
N GLY A 66 14.66 -11.47 16.10
CA GLY A 66 15.52 -11.69 17.27
C GLY A 66 15.74 -10.39 18.05
N LYS A 67 16.47 -10.46 19.17
CA LYS A 67 17.00 -9.25 19.81
C LYS A 67 18.24 -8.73 19.06
N PRO A 68 18.65 -7.47 19.30
CA PRO A 68 19.82 -6.90 18.66
C PRO A 68 21.10 -7.67 19.01
N THR A 69 21.76 -8.22 17.99
CA THR A 69 23.02 -8.96 18.11
C THR A 69 23.99 -8.53 17.02
N ILE A 70 25.29 -8.68 17.31
CA ILE A 70 26.36 -8.46 16.34
C ILE A 70 27.17 -9.73 16.20
N ARG A 71 27.61 -10.01 14.97
CA ARG A 71 28.56 -11.08 14.69
C ARG A 71 29.92 -10.46 14.43
N GLU A 72 30.91 -10.84 15.22
CA GLU A 72 32.28 -10.35 15.11
C GLU A 72 33.05 -11.03 13.97
N ALA A 73 34.21 -10.49 13.63
CA ALA A 73 35.06 -11.00 12.55
C ALA A 73 35.57 -12.43 12.82
N ASP A 74 35.71 -12.81 14.09
CA ASP A 74 36.04 -14.16 14.53
C ASP A 74 34.87 -15.15 14.41
N GLY A 75 33.68 -14.65 14.06
CA GLY A 75 32.46 -15.41 13.89
C GLY A 75 31.64 -15.58 15.16
N SER A 76 32.10 -15.08 16.31
CA SER A 76 31.35 -15.05 17.57
C SER A 76 30.15 -14.11 17.47
N GLU A 77 29.12 -14.35 18.28
CA GLU A 77 27.92 -13.53 18.32
C GLU A 77 27.55 -13.17 19.75
N HIS A 78 27.32 -11.88 20.01
CA HIS A 78 26.87 -11.38 21.30
C HIS A 78 25.81 -10.29 21.15
N ASN A 79 25.20 -9.94 22.28
CA ASN A 79 24.19 -8.88 22.34
C ASN A 79 24.84 -7.54 22.05
N LEU A 80 24.32 -6.82 21.05
CA LEU A 80 24.77 -5.48 20.73
C LEU A 80 24.06 -4.49 21.66
N THR A 81 24.80 -3.65 22.37
CA THR A 81 24.20 -2.55 23.16
C THR A 81 24.08 -1.27 22.32
N PRO A 82 23.14 -0.36 22.63
CA PRO A 82 23.03 0.92 21.91
C PRO A 82 24.29 1.79 22.01
N ASN A 83 24.86 1.94 23.21
CA ASN A 83 26.14 2.62 23.41
C ASN A 83 27.28 2.05 22.56
N GLU A 84 27.44 0.72 22.55
CA GLU A 84 28.44 0.05 21.70
C GLU A 84 28.19 0.34 20.20
N ALA A 85 26.93 0.30 19.77
CA ALA A 85 26.58 0.58 18.38
C ALA A 85 26.96 2.00 17.96
N ARG A 86 26.81 2.99 18.85
CA ARG A 86 27.25 4.38 18.64
C ARG A 86 28.76 4.49 18.50
N ILE A 87 29.51 4.02 19.50
CA ILE A 87 30.97 4.18 19.57
C ILE A 87 31.67 3.46 18.41
N ARG A 88 31.18 2.27 18.04
CA ARG A 88 31.82 1.43 17.01
C ARG A 88 31.32 1.71 15.58
N ASN A 89 30.52 2.74 15.36
CA ASN A 89 29.91 3.05 14.06
C ASN A 89 29.08 1.87 13.48
N LEU A 90 28.39 1.12 14.34
CA LEU A 90 27.57 -0.03 13.95
C LEU A 90 26.10 0.38 13.78
N THR A 91 25.31 -0.50 13.18
CA THR A 91 23.85 -0.34 13.09
C THR A 91 23.21 -1.19 14.18
N TYR A 92 22.40 -0.59 15.03
CA TYR A 92 21.65 -1.29 16.07
C TYR A 92 20.45 -2.01 15.45
N ALA A 93 20.65 -3.29 15.10
CA ALA A 93 19.69 -4.07 14.34
C ALA A 93 19.57 -5.51 14.85
N SER A 94 18.42 -6.11 14.58
CA SER A 94 18.11 -7.49 14.92
C SER A 94 17.99 -8.36 13.67
N LYS A 95 18.33 -9.64 13.82
CA LYS A 95 18.15 -10.62 12.75
C LYS A 95 16.68 -10.92 12.52
N LEU A 96 16.26 -10.90 11.26
CA LEU A 96 14.96 -11.36 10.79
C LEU A 96 15.06 -12.77 10.25
N PHE A 97 14.15 -13.63 10.69
CA PHE A 97 13.98 -14.99 10.21
C PHE A 97 12.59 -15.15 9.62
N LEU A 98 12.50 -15.82 8.48
CA LEU A 98 11.24 -16.15 7.83
C LEU A 98 11.13 -17.66 7.67
N HIS A 99 10.01 -18.21 8.12
CA HIS A 99 9.68 -19.61 7.90
C HIS A 99 9.21 -19.80 6.46
N MET A 100 9.83 -20.74 5.76
CA MET A 100 9.50 -21.04 4.36
C MET A 100 9.28 -22.54 4.18
N THR A 101 8.14 -22.92 3.65
CA THR A 101 7.77 -24.32 3.42
C THR A 101 7.74 -24.60 1.91
N PRO A 102 8.68 -25.38 1.36
CA PRO A 102 8.61 -25.78 -0.03
C PRO A 102 7.53 -26.84 -0.23
N VAL A 103 6.72 -26.68 -1.27
CA VAL A 103 5.64 -27.57 -1.65
C VAL A 103 5.87 -28.05 -3.07
N ARG A 104 5.86 -29.37 -3.26
CA ARG A 104 5.93 -30.02 -4.57
C ARG A 104 4.55 -30.56 -4.94
N LYS A 105 4.08 -30.22 -6.13
CA LYS A 105 2.83 -30.70 -6.71
C LYS A 105 3.16 -31.60 -7.90
N GLU A 106 2.82 -32.87 -7.78
CA GLU A 106 2.92 -33.85 -8.86
C GLU A 106 1.49 -34.30 -9.18
N GLY A 107 0.93 -33.79 -10.29
CA GLY A 107 -0.48 -34.00 -10.61
C GLY A 107 -1.43 -33.42 -9.55
N SER A 108 -2.29 -34.25 -8.97
CA SER A 108 -3.23 -33.88 -7.90
C SER A 108 -2.64 -33.97 -6.49
N VAL A 109 -1.44 -34.54 -6.33
CA VAL A 109 -0.81 -34.74 -5.01
C VAL A 109 0.12 -33.57 -4.70
N SER A 110 -0.15 -32.88 -3.59
CA SER A 110 0.72 -31.85 -3.03
C SER A 110 1.49 -32.36 -1.82
N THR A 111 2.80 -32.49 -1.95
CA THR A 111 3.72 -32.87 -0.87
C THR A 111 4.33 -31.62 -0.26
N ARG A 112 4.02 -31.35 1.01
CA ARG A 112 4.68 -30.32 1.82
C ARG A 112 5.99 -30.88 2.38
N LEU A 113 7.10 -30.19 2.11
CA LEU A 113 8.40 -30.52 2.68
C LEU A 113 8.57 -29.83 4.04
N GLU A 114 9.69 -30.09 4.71
CA GLU A 114 10.03 -29.49 6.00
C GLU A 114 10.06 -27.95 5.92
N THR A 115 9.46 -27.30 6.92
CA THR A 115 9.52 -25.85 7.09
C THR A 115 10.91 -25.42 7.51
N LEU A 116 11.50 -24.51 6.74
CA LEU A 116 12.85 -24.01 6.98
C LEU A 116 12.79 -22.63 7.61
N LYS A 117 13.45 -22.45 8.77
CA LYS A 117 13.76 -21.14 9.34
C LYS A 117 14.95 -20.54 8.60
N VAL A 118 14.71 -19.48 7.82
CA VAL A 118 15.71 -18.84 6.94
C VAL A 118 15.98 -17.42 7.38
N TYR A 119 17.25 -17.05 7.53
CA TYR A 119 17.67 -15.67 7.78
C TYR A 119 17.46 -14.81 6.53
N VAL A 120 16.68 -13.74 6.64
CA VAL A 120 16.27 -12.89 5.50
C VAL A 120 16.88 -11.49 5.52
N GLY A 121 17.50 -11.08 6.63
CA GLY A 121 18.17 -9.79 6.75
C GLY A 121 18.15 -9.24 8.16
N ASN A 122 18.65 -8.02 8.34
CA ASN A 122 18.61 -7.29 9.61
C ASN A 122 17.58 -6.16 9.57
N MET A 123 16.87 -5.97 10.67
CA MET A 123 15.91 -4.90 10.91
C MET A 123 16.48 -3.92 11.94
N PRO A 124 16.63 -2.63 11.62
CA PRO A 124 16.96 -1.61 12.61
C PRO A 124 15.92 -1.59 13.73
N ILE A 125 16.37 -1.58 14.99
CA ILE A 125 15.50 -1.54 16.17
C ILE A 125 15.46 -0.13 16.75
N MET A 126 14.24 0.35 17.03
CA MET A 126 14.04 1.64 17.68
C MET A 126 14.43 1.54 19.16
N LEU A 127 15.20 2.51 19.66
CA LEU A 127 15.55 2.54 21.08
C LEU A 127 14.32 2.72 21.96
N ARG A 128 14.33 2.07 23.12
CA ARG A 128 13.20 1.97 24.08
C ARG A 128 11.95 1.23 23.57
N SER A 129 11.95 0.70 22.34
CA SER A 129 10.88 -0.18 21.86
C SER A 129 10.91 -1.56 22.55
N GLU A 130 9.82 -2.33 22.49
CA GLU A 130 9.71 -3.66 23.13
C GLU A 130 10.82 -4.64 22.69
N GLN A 131 11.32 -4.49 21.46
CA GLN A 131 12.38 -5.34 20.91
C GLN A 131 13.79 -4.90 21.33
N CYS A 132 13.94 -3.70 21.90
CA CYS A 132 15.20 -3.15 22.34
C CYS A 132 15.67 -3.80 23.65
N HIS A 133 16.99 -3.90 23.85
CA HIS A 133 17.54 -4.36 25.12
C HIS A 133 17.28 -3.38 26.28
N LEU A 134 16.95 -2.12 26.00
CA LEU A 134 16.67 -1.10 27.03
C LEU A 134 15.23 -1.13 27.56
N PHE A 135 14.35 -1.92 26.95
CA PHE A 135 12.95 -1.98 27.36
C PHE A 135 12.79 -2.60 28.74
N GLY A 136 12.01 -1.94 29.60
CA GLY A 136 11.70 -2.42 30.96
C GLY A 136 12.85 -2.36 31.96
N LYS A 137 13.98 -1.72 31.61
CA LYS A 137 15.10 -1.53 32.55
C LYS A 137 14.87 -0.37 33.50
N SER A 138 15.35 -0.55 34.73
CA SER A 138 15.41 0.50 35.74
C SER A 138 16.49 1.54 35.42
N ASP A 139 16.38 2.72 36.02
CA ASP A 139 17.34 3.81 35.87
C ASP A 139 18.78 3.38 36.22
N GLU A 140 18.94 2.56 37.26
CA GLU A 140 20.25 2.03 37.68
C GLU A 140 20.86 1.11 36.62
N GLU A 141 20.05 0.21 36.04
CA GLU A 141 20.50 -0.70 34.98
C GLU A 141 20.88 0.05 33.69
N LEU A 142 20.17 1.14 33.36
CA LEU A 142 20.49 1.98 32.21
C LEU A 142 21.84 2.66 32.39
N ILE A 143 22.11 3.21 33.58
CA ILE A 143 23.40 3.83 33.92
C ILE A 143 24.53 2.81 33.80
N VAL A 144 24.34 1.58 34.29
CA VAL A 144 25.33 0.49 34.16
C VAL A 144 25.62 0.16 32.69
N GLN A 145 24.65 0.33 31.80
CA GLN A 145 24.82 0.13 30.36
C GLN A 145 25.38 1.36 29.62
N GLY A 146 25.65 2.44 30.34
CA GLY A 146 26.16 3.69 29.77
C GLY A 146 25.09 4.51 29.05
N GLU A 147 23.82 4.33 29.43
CA GLU A 147 22.68 5.09 28.92
C GLU A 147 22.19 6.09 29.98
N ASP A 148 21.66 7.23 29.53
CA ASP A 148 20.99 8.19 30.42
C ASP A 148 19.53 7.76 30.64
N PRO A 149 19.05 7.58 31.88
CA PRO A 149 17.65 7.29 32.17
C PRO A 149 16.67 8.28 31.55
N LYS A 150 17.07 9.55 31.37
CA LYS A 150 16.24 10.61 30.77
C LYS A 150 16.15 10.54 29.25
N ASP A 151 16.91 9.67 28.58
CA ASP A 151 16.79 9.49 27.14
C ASP A 151 15.40 8.90 26.80
N PRO A 152 14.53 9.63 26.08
CA PRO A 152 13.19 9.17 25.74
C PRO A 152 13.19 8.03 24.71
N GLY A 153 14.28 7.82 23.96
CA GLY A 153 14.33 6.89 22.84
C GLY A 153 13.48 7.36 21.65
N GLY A 154 12.91 6.42 20.89
CA GLY A 154 12.09 6.74 19.72
C GLY A 154 12.88 7.04 18.43
N TYR A 155 14.18 6.74 18.41
CA TYR A 155 15.08 6.90 17.27
C TYR A 155 15.89 5.60 17.03
N PHE A 156 16.64 5.57 15.93
CA PHE A 156 17.44 4.44 15.47
C PHE A 156 18.93 4.78 15.46
N ILE A 157 19.80 3.81 15.68
CA ILE A 157 21.25 3.97 15.48
C ILE A 157 21.63 3.26 14.18
N ILE A 158 22.08 4.02 13.18
CA ILE A 158 22.51 3.51 11.87
C ILE A 158 23.93 4.01 11.58
N ASN A 159 24.88 3.08 11.46
CA ASN A 159 26.32 3.37 11.31
C ASN A 159 26.86 4.32 12.39
N GLY A 160 26.46 4.11 13.64
CA GLY A 160 26.82 4.95 14.79
C GLY A 160 26.06 6.26 14.91
N SER A 161 25.44 6.74 13.82
CA SER A 161 24.65 7.96 13.84
C SER A 161 23.21 7.71 14.30
N GLU A 162 22.71 8.60 15.15
CA GLU A 162 21.31 8.59 15.58
C GLU A 162 20.42 9.19 14.50
N ARG A 163 19.34 8.49 14.16
CA ARG A 163 18.39 8.86 13.10
C ARG A 163 16.97 8.78 13.61
N VAL A 164 16.23 9.86 13.43
CA VAL A 164 14.81 9.94 13.79
C VAL A 164 13.95 9.96 12.53
N LEU A 165 12.81 9.28 12.59
CA LEU A 165 11.79 9.36 11.54
C LEU A 165 10.77 10.43 11.93
N VAL A 166 10.69 11.48 11.12
CA VAL A 166 9.71 12.55 11.31
C VAL A 166 8.36 12.10 10.75
N THR A 167 7.30 12.26 11.55
CA THR A 167 5.92 12.00 11.15
C THR A 167 5.57 12.77 9.88
N GLN A 168 5.00 12.08 8.90
CA GLN A 168 4.59 12.69 7.63
C GLN A 168 3.07 12.88 7.60
N GLU A 169 2.63 14.07 7.24
CA GLU A 169 1.23 14.33 6.94
C GLU A 169 0.91 13.93 5.48
N ASP A 170 -0.15 13.17 5.28
CA ASP A 170 -0.66 12.78 3.96
C ASP A 170 -2.17 13.03 3.91
N LEU A 171 -2.70 13.16 2.69
CA LEU A 171 -4.15 13.18 2.49
C LEU A 171 -4.73 11.79 2.82
N ALA A 172 -5.91 11.79 3.42
CA ALA A 172 -6.63 10.57 3.75
C ALA A 172 -6.84 9.71 2.50
N PRO A 173 -6.34 8.47 2.47
CA PRO A 173 -6.54 7.57 1.34
C PRO A 173 -8.01 7.15 1.25
N ASN A 174 -8.43 6.68 0.07
CA ASN A 174 -9.74 6.07 -0.19
C ASN A 174 -10.95 6.99 0.10
N ARG A 175 -10.72 8.31 0.16
CA ARG A 175 -11.77 9.32 0.29
C ARG A 175 -11.91 10.10 -1.01
N ILE A 176 -13.16 10.32 -1.42
CA ILE A 176 -13.51 11.17 -2.56
C ILE A 176 -13.36 12.62 -2.12
N LEU A 177 -12.57 13.38 -2.87
CA LEU A 177 -12.35 14.81 -2.68
C LEU A 177 -12.76 15.53 -3.95
N ILE A 178 -13.53 16.61 -3.82
CA ILE A 178 -14.13 17.31 -4.95
C ILE A 178 -13.74 18.78 -4.88
N GLU A 179 -13.29 19.29 -6.01
CA GLU A 179 -12.81 20.66 -6.13
C GLU A 179 -13.25 21.28 -7.45
N GLU A 180 -13.33 22.61 -7.45
CA GLU A 180 -13.36 23.38 -8.68
C GLU A 180 -11.99 23.35 -9.35
N ALA A 181 -11.97 23.17 -10.66
CA ALA A 181 -10.74 23.27 -11.42
C ALA A 181 -10.25 24.72 -11.47
N SER A 182 -8.94 24.91 -11.63
CA SER A 182 -8.37 26.24 -11.89
C SER A 182 -9.01 26.87 -13.12
N LYS A 183 -9.23 28.19 -13.08
CA LYS A 183 -9.86 28.97 -14.17
C LYS A 183 -9.13 28.87 -15.52
N SER A 184 -7.84 28.53 -15.51
CA SER A 184 -7.02 28.31 -16.71
C SER A 184 -7.17 26.91 -17.33
N SER A 185 -7.82 25.98 -16.62
CA SER A 185 -8.05 24.62 -17.09
C SER A 185 -9.19 24.56 -18.12
N SER A 186 -9.13 23.57 -19.02
CA SER A 186 -10.26 23.22 -19.89
C SER A 186 -11.37 22.47 -19.13
N PHE A 187 -11.08 22.03 -17.91
CA PHE A 187 -12.03 21.39 -17.00
C PHE A 187 -12.62 22.43 -16.04
N THR A 188 -13.83 22.14 -15.56
CA THR A 188 -14.59 23.00 -14.64
C THR A 188 -14.55 22.47 -13.22
N HIS A 189 -14.74 21.16 -13.05
CA HIS A 189 -14.80 20.50 -11.75
C HIS A 189 -14.01 19.19 -11.80
N ILE A 190 -13.45 18.79 -10.67
CA ILE A 190 -12.60 17.61 -10.53
C ILE A 190 -13.03 16.84 -9.28
N ALA A 191 -13.28 15.54 -9.43
CA ALA A 191 -13.36 14.59 -8.32
C ALA A 191 -12.11 13.72 -8.32
N LYS A 192 -11.48 13.55 -7.17
CA LYS A 192 -10.22 12.83 -7.01
C LYS A 192 -10.28 11.89 -5.83
N VAL A 193 -9.75 10.69 -6.01
CA VAL A 193 -9.50 9.73 -4.94
C VAL A 193 -8.09 9.17 -5.05
N PHE A 194 -7.39 9.10 -3.93
CA PHE A 194 -6.14 8.35 -3.82
C PHE A 194 -6.45 6.95 -3.30
N SER A 195 -6.71 6.03 -4.25
CA SER A 195 -7.00 4.63 -3.93
C SER A 195 -5.73 3.91 -3.49
N THR A 196 -5.64 3.55 -2.22
CA THR A 196 -4.50 2.84 -1.62
C THR A 196 -4.93 1.45 -1.17
N SER A 197 -4.24 0.41 -1.65
CA SER A 197 -4.44 -0.98 -1.26
C SER A 197 -3.13 -1.75 -1.27
N ARG A 198 -2.85 -2.53 -0.21
CA ARG A 198 -1.65 -3.39 -0.08
C ARG A 198 -0.33 -2.69 -0.49
N GLY A 199 -0.18 -1.40 -0.18
CA GLY A 199 1.01 -0.59 -0.50
C GLY A 199 1.07 -0.01 -1.92
N PHE A 200 0.10 -0.30 -2.77
CA PHE A 200 -0.05 0.35 -4.07
C PHE A 200 -1.03 1.53 -3.96
N ARG A 201 -0.60 2.72 -4.40
CA ARG A 201 -1.39 3.96 -4.41
C ARG A 201 -1.67 4.36 -5.85
N ALA A 202 -2.95 4.38 -6.23
CA ALA A 202 -3.43 4.78 -7.55
C ALA A 202 -4.29 6.04 -7.44
N PRO A 203 -3.90 7.17 -8.04
CA PRO A 203 -4.79 8.31 -8.19
C PRO A 203 -5.84 8.01 -9.25
N VAL A 204 -7.12 8.17 -8.91
CA VAL A 204 -8.22 8.13 -9.88
C VAL A 204 -8.89 9.51 -9.87
N THR A 205 -9.00 10.13 -11.04
CA THR A 205 -9.60 11.45 -11.20
C THR A 205 -10.71 11.42 -12.23
N ILE A 206 -11.82 12.09 -11.93
CA ILE A 206 -12.92 12.37 -12.85
C ILE A 206 -12.97 13.87 -13.06
N GLU A 207 -12.92 14.31 -14.30
CA GLU A 207 -12.89 15.72 -14.65
C GLU A 207 -14.02 16.05 -15.61
N ARG A 208 -14.78 17.10 -15.29
CA ARG A 208 -15.89 17.60 -16.10
C ARG A 208 -15.43 18.74 -16.99
N LYS A 209 -15.61 18.63 -18.31
CA LYS A 209 -15.41 19.74 -19.24
C LYS A 209 -16.56 20.74 -19.19
N ARG A 210 -16.34 21.94 -19.76
CA ARG A 210 -17.41 22.94 -19.97
C ARG A 210 -18.58 22.41 -20.82
N THR A 211 -18.31 21.45 -21.71
CA THR A 211 -19.31 20.81 -22.56
C THR A 211 -20.19 19.80 -21.81
N GLY A 212 -19.93 19.51 -20.54
CA GLY A 212 -20.63 18.46 -19.78
C GLY A 212 -19.97 17.08 -19.86
N GLU A 213 -18.95 16.90 -20.72
CA GLU A 213 -18.24 15.61 -20.82
C GLU A 213 -17.50 15.25 -19.53
N LEU A 214 -17.71 14.03 -19.05
CA LEU A 214 -16.98 13.45 -17.93
C LEU A 214 -15.88 12.51 -18.42
N ARG A 215 -14.63 12.78 -18.02
CA ARG A 215 -13.47 11.95 -18.38
C ARG A 215 -12.75 11.45 -17.14
N VAL A 216 -12.41 10.17 -17.16
CA VAL A 216 -11.72 9.46 -16.08
C VAL A 216 -10.25 9.25 -16.44
N SER A 217 -9.36 9.46 -15.47
CA SER A 217 -7.94 9.14 -15.57
C SER A 217 -7.50 8.27 -14.39
N PHE A 218 -6.69 7.25 -14.67
CA PHE A 218 -6.10 6.36 -13.68
C PHE A 218 -4.81 5.74 -14.27
N PRO A 219 -3.93 5.13 -13.44
CA PRO A 219 -2.65 4.62 -13.90
C PRO A 219 -2.77 3.54 -14.99
N SER A 220 -1.70 3.40 -15.77
CA SER A 220 -1.56 2.37 -16.82
C SER A 220 -2.48 2.50 -18.04
N VAL A 221 -3.30 3.55 -18.13
CA VAL A 221 -4.00 3.93 -19.36
C VAL A 221 -3.50 5.30 -19.83
N PRO A 222 -2.96 5.42 -21.05
CA PRO A 222 -2.64 6.71 -21.64
C PRO A 222 -3.90 7.57 -21.88
N GLY A 223 -3.85 8.82 -21.43
CA GLY A 223 -4.92 9.79 -21.61
C GLY A 223 -6.13 9.56 -20.68
N LYS A 224 -7.26 10.18 -21.05
CA LYS A 224 -8.50 10.13 -20.27
C LYS A 224 -9.59 9.38 -21.02
N ILE A 225 -10.35 8.53 -20.35
CA ILE A 225 -11.42 7.70 -20.94
C ILE A 225 -12.78 8.35 -20.62
N PRO A 226 -13.71 8.47 -21.58
CA PRO A 226 -15.09 8.88 -21.29
C PRO A 226 -15.75 7.98 -20.24
N LEU A 227 -16.44 8.56 -19.26
CA LEU A 227 -17.02 7.83 -18.13
C LEU A 227 -17.96 6.70 -18.60
N ALA A 228 -18.88 6.96 -19.52
CA ALA A 228 -19.84 5.97 -19.99
C ALA A 228 -19.17 4.72 -20.60
N ILE A 229 -18.04 4.90 -21.30
CA ILE A 229 -17.25 3.78 -21.85
C ILE A 229 -16.65 2.94 -20.73
N LEU A 230 -16.13 3.60 -19.69
CA LEU A 230 -15.56 2.90 -18.53
C LEU A 230 -16.63 2.12 -17.76
N MET A 231 -17.80 2.72 -17.54
CA MET A 231 -18.94 2.07 -16.86
C MET A 231 -19.41 0.83 -17.63
N LYS A 232 -19.48 0.90 -18.97
CA LYS A 232 -19.77 -0.26 -19.84
C LYS A 232 -18.71 -1.35 -19.76
N ALA A 233 -17.42 -0.98 -19.68
CA ALA A 233 -16.35 -1.96 -19.52
C ALA A 233 -16.41 -2.69 -18.17
N LEU A 234 -16.94 -2.04 -17.12
CA LEU A 234 -17.09 -2.60 -15.77
C LEU A 234 -18.30 -3.54 -15.61
N GLY A 235 -19.23 -3.53 -16.57
CA GLY A 235 -20.36 -4.48 -16.61
C GLY A 235 -21.74 -3.86 -16.69
N LEU A 236 -21.88 -2.53 -16.79
CA LEU A 236 -23.18 -1.86 -16.97
C LEU A 236 -23.49 -1.76 -18.46
N GLU A 237 -24.42 -2.56 -18.97
CA GLU A 237 -24.61 -2.68 -20.43
C GLU A 237 -25.54 -1.59 -20.98
N SER A 238 -26.62 -1.30 -20.26
CA SER A 238 -27.63 -0.34 -20.67
C SER A 238 -27.31 1.09 -20.20
N ASP A 239 -27.70 2.07 -20.99
CA ASP A 239 -27.50 3.48 -20.62
C ASP A 239 -28.33 3.86 -19.39
N ARG A 240 -29.49 3.22 -19.23
CA ARG A 240 -30.36 3.36 -18.06
C ARG A 240 -29.69 2.88 -16.78
N GLU A 241 -29.03 1.71 -16.81
CA GLU A 241 -28.25 1.22 -15.66
C GLU A 241 -27.18 2.21 -15.23
N ILE A 242 -26.48 2.85 -16.17
CA ILE A 242 -25.43 3.82 -15.84
C ILE A 242 -26.00 5.03 -15.10
N VAL A 243 -27.15 5.54 -15.56
CA VAL A 243 -27.82 6.67 -14.92
C VAL A 243 -28.36 6.30 -13.54
N ASP A 244 -29.04 5.16 -13.45
CA ASP A 244 -29.61 4.65 -12.19
C ASP A 244 -28.51 4.35 -11.15
N VAL A 245 -27.32 3.94 -11.58
CA VAL A 245 -26.15 3.73 -10.69
C VAL A 245 -25.56 5.04 -10.17
N ILE A 246 -25.69 6.14 -10.91
CA ILE A 246 -25.11 7.43 -10.52
C ILE A 246 -26.02 8.15 -9.53
N SER A 247 -27.30 8.36 -9.86
CA SER A 247 -28.22 9.04 -8.95
C SER A 247 -29.69 8.85 -9.36
N ASP A 248 -30.58 8.93 -8.37
CA ASP A 248 -32.04 8.92 -8.56
C ASP A 248 -32.66 10.31 -8.74
N ASP A 249 -31.87 11.38 -8.59
CA ASP A 249 -32.34 12.75 -8.77
C ASP A 249 -32.41 13.15 -10.26
N ASP A 250 -33.62 13.45 -10.76
CA ASP A 250 -33.89 13.83 -12.15
C ASP A 250 -33.04 15.02 -12.63
N GLU A 251 -32.74 15.99 -11.76
CA GLU A 251 -31.92 17.15 -12.12
C GLU A 251 -30.47 16.74 -12.43
N LEU A 252 -29.93 15.81 -11.63
CA LEU A 252 -28.63 15.19 -11.84
C LEU A 252 -28.61 14.33 -13.12
N ARG A 253 -29.68 13.57 -13.36
CA ARG A 253 -29.80 12.70 -14.55
C ARG A 253 -29.74 13.51 -15.85
N ASN A 254 -30.29 14.72 -15.88
CA ASN A 254 -30.23 15.59 -17.05
C ASN A 254 -28.80 16.00 -17.42
N GLU A 255 -27.91 16.20 -16.43
CA GLU A 255 -26.50 16.51 -16.67
C GLU A 255 -25.70 15.32 -17.27
N LEU A 256 -26.22 14.10 -17.15
CA LEU A 256 -25.56 12.89 -17.64
C LEU A 256 -25.83 12.60 -19.12
N ILE A 257 -26.78 13.27 -19.77
CA ILE A 257 -27.17 13.02 -21.16
C ILE A 257 -25.95 13.11 -22.09
N VAL A 258 -25.16 14.19 -21.97
CA VAL A 258 -23.93 14.38 -22.76
C VAL A 258 -22.93 13.24 -22.54
N THR A 259 -22.84 12.73 -21.31
CA THR A 259 -21.92 11.64 -20.97
C THR A 259 -22.33 10.33 -21.63
N ILE A 260 -23.64 10.05 -21.70
CA ILE A 260 -24.19 8.85 -22.35
C ILE A 260 -23.95 8.91 -23.87
N GLU A 261 -24.17 10.06 -24.50
CA GLU A 261 -23.96 10.27 -25.94
C GLU A 261 -22.51 9.92 -26.36
N GLN A 262 -21.53 10.11 -25.48
CA GLN A 262 -20.13 9.74 -25.77
C GLN A 262 -19.92 8.24 -25.97
N SER A 263 -20.85 7.40 -25.51
CA SER A 263 -20.81 5.94 -25.68
C SER A 263 -21.48 5.46 -26.96
N ALA A 264 -22.17 6.34 -27.70
CA ALA A 264 -22.85 6.01 -28.96
C ALA A 264 -21.95 5.30 -29.99
N PRO A 265 -20.67 5.67 -30.19
CA PRO A 265 -19.79 4.96 -31.13
C PRO A 265 -19.53 3.50 -30.76
N ILE A 266 -19.70 3.13 -29.48
CA ILE A 266 -19.52 1.75 -28.99
C ILE A 266 -20.82 0.96 -29.11
N ASN A 267 -21.96 1.64 -28.94
CA ASN A 267 -23.28 1.06 -29.06
C ASN A 267 -23.68 0.75 -30.51
N ALA A 268 -23.07 1.42 -31.50
CA ALA A 268 -23.42 1.29 -32.93
C ALA A 268 -22.95 -0.02 -33.58
N PHE A 269 -21.92 -0.69 -33.05
CA PHE A 269 -21.37 -1.93 -33.62
C PHE A 269 -22.00 -3.17 -32.99
N LYS A 270 -23.30 -3.36 -33.23
CA LYS A 270 -24.06 -4.59 -32.88
C LYS A 270 -24.20 -5.53 -34.11
N ASP A 271 -23.13 -5.75 -34.85
CA ASP A 271 -23.12 -6.82 -35.86
C ASP A 271 -22.96 -8.19 -35.18
N GLU A 272 -23.48 -9.26 -35.76
CA GLU A 272 -23.46 -10.63 -35.20
C GLU A 272 -22.04 -11.17 -34.92
N GLU A 273 -21.00 -10.61 -35.54
CA GLU A 273 -19.57 -10.91 -35.28
C GLU A 273 -18.90 -9.95 -34.27
N ALA A 274 -19.52 -8.81 -33.97
CA ALA A 274 -19.03 -7.78 -33.07
C ALA A 274 -19.69 -7.97 -31.69
N GLY A 275 -18.98 -8.66 -30.78
CA GLY A 275 -19.48 -9.04 -29.45
C GLY A 275 -20.06 -7.91 -28.58
N SER A 276 -20.49 -8.27 -27.36
CA SER A 276 -21.24 -7.40 -26.42
C SER A 276 -20.72 -5.97 -26.30
N THR A 277 -21.60 -5.02 -25.94
CA THR A 277 -21.25 -3.61 -25.66
C THR A 277 -20.03 -3.47 -24.74
N ARG A 278 -19.93 -4.37 -23.74
CA ARG A 278 -18.78 -4.50 -22.85
C ARG A 278 -17.48 -4.85 -23.59
N THR A 279 -17.53 -5.79 -24.52
CA THR A 279 -16.38 -6.20 -25.34
C THR A 279 -15.85 -5.03 -26.18
N ASN A 280 -16.75 -4.25 -26.79
CA ASN A 280 -16.35 -3.07 -27.56
C ASN A 280 -15.75 -1.98 -26.66
N ALA A 281 -16.27 -1.78 -25.45
CA ALA A 281 -15.70 -0.87 -24.45
C ALA A 281 -14.30 -1.31 -23.97
N LEU A 282 -14.10 -2.61 -23.72
CA LEU A 282 -12.79 -3.17 -23.38
C LEU A 282 -11.79 -3.04 -24.53
N ASP A 283 -12.22 -3.26 -25.77
CA ASP A 283 -11.35 -3.08 -26.93
C ASP A 283 -10.92 -1.61 -27.12
N PHE A 284 -11.81 -0.66 -26.84
CA PHE A 284 -11.49 0.77 -26.86
C PHE A 284 -10.36 1.12 -25.87
N ILE A 285 -10.44 0.58 -24.65
CA ILE A 285 -9.38 0.74 -23.64
C ILE A 285 -8.12 0.00 -24.07
N GLY A 286 -8.26 -1.23 -24.55
CA GLY A 286 -7.17 -2.10 -24.99
C GLY A 286 -6.37 -1.51 -26.16
N LYS A 287 -7.01 -0.81 -27.10
CA LYS A 287 -6.36 -0.06 -28.20
C LYS A 287 -5.39 1.00 -27.71
N ARG A 288 -5.61 1.58 -26.53
CA ARG A 288 -4.73 2.59 -25.94
C ARG A 288 -3.60 1.99 -25.11
N VAL A 289 -3.85 0.86 -24.46
CA VAL A 289 -2.89 0.22 -23.55
C VAL A 289 -1.93 -0.71 -24.31
N ALA A 290 -2.42 -1.42 -25.32
CA ALA A 290 -1.68 -2.43 -26.08
C ALA A 290 -1.78 -2.16 -27.58
N VAL A 291 -1.12 -1.08 -28.01
CA VAL A 291 -1.08 -0.64 -29.41
C VAL A 291 -0.41 -1.71 -30.28
N GLY A 292 -1.01 -2.03 -31.43
CA GLY A 292 -0.46 -2.98 -32.41
C GLY A 292 -0.59 -4.47 -32.04
N GLN A 293 -1.28 -4.81 -30.96
CA GLN A 293 -1.50 -6.20 -30.54
C GLN A 293 -2.85 -6.76 -31.03
N THR A 294 -3.00 -8.09 -30.98
CA THR A 294 -4.23 -8.79 -31.37
C THR A 294 -5.42 -8.40 -30.48
N LYS A 295 -6.65 -8.50 -31.00
CA LYS A 295 -7.88 -8.14 -30.28
C LYS A 295 -7.98 -8.88 -28.93
N GLU A 296 -7.72 -10.18 -28.93
CA GLU A 296 -7.72 -11.03 -27.73
C GLU A 296 -6.72 -10.54 -26.67
N TYR A 297 -5.49 -10.21 -27.09
CA TYR A 297 -4.48 -9.69 -26.17
C TYR A 297 -4.90 -8.32 -25.61
N ARG A 298 -5.48 -7.44 -26.43
CA ARG A 298 -5.98 -6.13 -26.00
C ARG A 298 -7.09 -6.26 -24.96
N LEU A 299 -8.05 -7.16 -25.17
CA LEU A 299 -9.14 -7.42 -24.23
C LEU A 299 -8.59 -7.93 -22.89
N ALA A 300 -7.78 -8.99 -22.92
CA ALA A 300 -7.18 -9.56 -21.72
C ALA A 300 -6.27 -8.55 -20.98
N ARG A 301 -5.62 -7.64 -21.71
CA ARG A 301 -4.81 -6.58 -21.12
C ARG A 301 -5.66 -5.48 -20.49
N ALA A 302 -6.75 -5.07 -21.14
CA ALA A 302 -7.69 -4.08 -20.61
C ALA A 302 -8.33 -4.56 -19.30
N GLU A 303 -8.79 -5.80 -19.25
CA GLU A 303 -9.34 -6.43 -18.04
C GLU A 303 -8.32 -6.40 -16.89
N LYS A 304 -7.10 -6.87 -17.12
CA LYS A 304 -6.02 -6.80 -16.12
C LYS A 304 -5.73 -5.38 -15.64
N VAL A 305 -5.89 -4.38 -16.51
CA VAL A 305 -5.65 -2.99 -16.14
C VAL A 305 -6.78 -2.45 -15.25
N LEU A 306 -8.04 -2.73 -15.60
CA LEU A 306 -9.19 -2.38 -14.77
C LEU A 306 -9.13 -3.05 -13.39
N ASP A 307 -8.73 -4.31 -13.35
CA ASP A 307 -8.69 -5.06 -12.09
C ASP A 307 -7.59 -4.54 -11.16
N ARG A 308 -6.38 -4.34 -11.68
CA ARG A 308 -5.21 -4.01 -10.85
C ARG A 308 -5.01 -2.53 -10.57
N TYR A 309 -5.43 -1.63 -11.46
CA TYR A 309 -5.09 -0.20 -11.37
C TYR A 309 -6.29 0.71 -11.08
N LEU A 310 -7.50 0.33 -11.48
CA LEU A 310 -8.70 1.11 -11.16
C LEU A 310 -9.20 0.74 -9.76
N LEU A 311 -9.22 1.72 -8.86
CA LEU A 311 -9.75 1.63 -7.49
C LEU A 311 -9.36 0.34 -6.74
N PRO A 312 -8.05 -0.01 -6.64
CA PRO A 312 -7.59 -1.24 -5.99
C PRO A 312 -7.97 -1.39 -4.50
N HIS A 313 -8.44 -0.33 -3.84
CA HIS A 313 -8.96 -0.40 -2.46
C HIS A 313 -10.32 -1.10 -2.34
N ILE A 314 -11.07 -1.19 -3.44
CA ILE A 314 -12.34 -1.94 -3.49
C ILE A 314 -12.05 -3.42 -3.74
N GLY A 315 -11.17 -3.70 -4.69
CA GLY A 315 -10.78 -5.06 -5.04
C GLY A 315 -9.87 -5.12 -6.26
N THR A 316 -9.22 -6.27 -6.43
CA THR A 316 -8.34 -6.54 -7.58
C THR A 316 -8.76 -7.76 -8.40
N GLU A 317 -9.97 -8.26 -8.12
CA GLU A 317 -10.58 -9.43 -8.75
C GLU A 317 -11.75 -9.00 -9.64
N ASP A 318 -12.21 -9.89 -10.51
CA ASP A 318 -13.21 -9.60 -11.54
C ASP A 318 -14.62 -9.41 -10.99
N ASP A 319 -14.97 -10.09 -9.90
CA ASP A 319 -16.22 -9.95 -9.15
C ASP A 319 -16.43 -8.54 -8.57
N THR A 320 -15.35 -7.84 -8.23
CA THR A 320 -15.38 -6.48 -7.64
C THR A 320 -15.61 -5.37 -8.67
N ARG A 321 -15.65 -5.69 -9.97
CA ARG A 321 -15.79 -4.67 -11.04
C ARG A 321 -17.07 -3.86 -10.91
N LEU A 322 -18.18 -4.49 -10.54
CA LEU A 322 -19.46 -3.81 -10.36
C LEU A 322 -19.43 -2.85 -9.16
N GLN A 323 -18.78 -3.23 -8.06
CA GLN A 323 -18.59 -2.35 -6.90
C GLN A 323 -17.76 -1.11 -7.25
N LYS A 324 -16.75 -1.27 -8.13
CA LYS A 324 -15.99 -0.14 -8.67
C LYS A 324 -16.87 0.81 -9.49
N ALA A 325 -17.84 0.27 -10.25
CA ALA A 325 -18.80 1.09 -11.00
C ALA A 325 -19.67 1.92 -10.06
N TYR A 326 -20.23 1.32 -9.01
CA TYR A 326 -20.99 2.07 -7.99
C TYR A 326 -20.17 3.18 -7.31
N TYR A 327 -18.90 2.89 -6.97
CA TYR A 327 -18.03 3.91 -6.38
C TYR A 327 -17.74 5.07 -7.34
N LEU A 328 -17.50 4.78 -8.62
CA LEU A 328 -17.38 5.82 -9.66
C LEU A 328 -18.68 6.61 -9.81
N GLY A 329 -19.84 5.93 -9.71
CA GLY A 329 -21.15 6.57 -9.67
C GLY A 329 -21.25 7.60 -8.55
N GLN A 330 -20.90 7.20 -7.32
CA GLN A 330 -20.86 8.11 -6.17
C GLN A 330 -19.87 9.27 -6.35
N MET A 331 -18.72 9.04 -6.98
CA MET A 331 -17.77 10.14 -7.30
C MET A 331 -18.41 11.16 -8.25
N VAL A 332 -19.19 10.69 -9.22
CA VAL A 332 -19.83 11.53 -10.25
C VAL A 332 -21.03 12.27 -9.67
N GLU A 333 -21.85 11.60 -8.87
CA GLU A 333 -22.98 12.19 -8.18
C GLU A 333 -22.54 13.43 -7.39
N ARG A 334 -21.56 13.25 -6.49
CA ARG A 334 -21.04 14.37 -5.69
C ARG A 334 -20.37 15.47 -6.52
N LEU A 335 -19.78 15.12 -7.68
CA LEU A 335 -19.19 16.08 -8.60
C LEU A 335 -20.27 16.96 -9.24
N ILE A 336 -21.39 16.36 -9.64
CA ILE A 336 -22.51 17.07 -10.24
C ILE A 336 -23.30 17.85 -9.17
N GLU A 337 -23.42 17.34 -7.94
CA GLU A 337 -23.96 18.12 -6.80
C GLU A 337 -23.21 19.46 -6.64
N LEU A 338 -21.88 19.45 -6.79
CA LEU A 338 -21.08 20.68 -6.76
C LEU A 338 -21.38 21.58 -7.97
N VAL A 339 -21.51 21.02 -9.17
CA VAL A 339 -21.87 21.76 -10.39
C VAL A 339 -23.22 22.47 -10.25
N LEU A 340 -24.21 21.80 -9.64
CA LEU A 340 -25.55 22.32 -9.39
C LEU A 340 -25.62 23.26 -8.16
N GLY A 341 -24.51 23.45 -7.43
CA GLY A 341 -24.47 24.27 -6.22
C GLY A 341 -25.18 23.64 -5.01
N LYS A 342 -25.48 22.34 -5.04
CA LYS A 342 -26.06 21.59 -3.92
C LYS A 342 -25.03 21.22 -2.84
N ARG A 343 -23.73 21.32 -3.18
CA ARG A 343 -22.59 20.98 -2.32
C ARG A 343 -21.51 22.07 -2.42
N THR A 344 -20.72 22.25 -1.37
CA THR A 344 -19.50 23.07 -1.38
C THR A 344 -18.25 22.23 -1.67
N PRO A 345 -17.18 22.81 -2.25
CA PRO A 345 -15.91 22.11 -2.44
C PRO A 345 -15.37 21.50 -1.15
N ASP A 346 -14.71 20.35 -1.24
CA ASP A 346 -14.10 19.70 -0.09
C ASP A 346 -12.82 20.44 0.34
N ASP A 347 -12.74 20.83 1.61
CA ASP A 347 -11.53 21.41 2.19
C ASP A 347 -10.46 20.32 2.43
N LYS A 348 -9.42 20.32 1.60
CA LYS A 348 -8.29 19.38 1.70
C LYS A 348 -7.44 19.61 2.94
N ASP A 349 -7.48 20.81 3.51
CA ASP A 349 -6.69 21.16 4.69
C ASP A 349 -7.39 20.80 6.00
N HIS A 350 -8.68 20.50 5.96
CA HIS A 350 -9.41 20.00 7.11
C HIS A 350 -8.84 18.65 7.61
N TYR A 351 -8.48 18.55 8.90
CA TYR A 351 -7.83 17.36 9.48
C TYR A 351 -8.60 16.05 9.30
N ALA A 352 -9.94 16.08 9.16
CA ALA A 352 -10.71 14.88 8.80
C ALA A 352 -10.27 14.23 7.48
N ASN A 353 -9.72 15.04 6.56
CA ASN A 353 -9.19 14.64 5.26
C ASN A 353 -7.67 14.44 5.27
N LYS A 354 -7.01 14.54 6.43
CA LYS A 354 -5.58 14.30 6.59
C LYS A 354 -5.31 13.09 7.47
N ARG A 355 -4.16 12.45 7.28
CA ARG A 355 -3.67 11.32 8.07
C ARG A 355 -2.20 11.52 8.37
N LEU A 356 -1.80 11.20 9.59
CA LEU A 356 -0.40 11.20 10.00
C LEU A 356 0.17 9.80 9.79
N LYS A 357 1.29 9.70 9.07
CA LYS A 357 2.09 8.48 8.95
C LYS A 357 3.21 8.55 9.97
N LEU A 358 3.13 7.67 10.95
CA LEU A 358 4.11 7.54 12.01
C LEU A 358 5.27 6.65 11.56
N SER A 359 6.24 6.44 12.46
CA SER A 359 7.44 5.62 12.23
C SER A 359 7.11 4.20 11.75
N GLY A 360 6.12 3.55 12.36
CA GLY A 360 5.68 2.19 11.98
C GLY A 360 5.11 2.15 10.57
N ASP A 361 4.22 3.09 10.20
CA ASP A 361 3.61 3.14 8.87
C ASP A 361 4.66 3.32 7.76
N LEU A 362 5.63 4.20 8.01
CA LEU A 362 6.73 4.48 7.08
C LEU A 362 7.63 3.23 6.92
N LEU A 363 7.98 2.57 8.02
CA LEU A 363 8.78 1.35 8.00
C LEU A 363 8.03 0.17 7.36
N MET A 364 6.73 0.04 7.59
CA MET A 364 5.89 -0.95 6.92
C MET A 364 5.93 -0.77 5.40
N SER A 365 5.78 0.46 4.92
CA SER A 365 5.86 0.77 3.49
C SER A 365 7.24 0.40 2.92
N LEU A 366 8.32 0.73 3.63
CA LEU A 366 9.67 0.42 3.21
C LEU A 366 9.94 -1.10 3.21
N PHE A 367 9.57 -1.80 4.28
CA PHE A 367 9.72 -3.24 4.43
C PHE A 367 8.95 -4.00 3.35
N ARG A 368 7.72 -3.58 3.03
CA ARG A 368 6.92 -4.17 1.95
C ARG A 368 7.67 -4.15 0.62
N VAL A 369 8.26 -3.02 0.26
CA VAL A 369 9.06 -2.88 -0.97
C VAL A 369 10.34 -3.72 -0.91
N ALA A 370 10.98 -3.82 0.25
CA ALA A 370 12.14 -4.69 0.46
C ALA A 370 11.78 -6.18 0.30
N LEU A 371 10.69 -6.64 0.93
CA LEU A 371 10.18 -8.00 0.85
C LEU A 371 9.77 -8.38 -0.57
N TYR A 372 9.08 -7.49 -1.30
CA TYR A 372 8.76 -7.72 -2.72
C TYR A 372 10.02 -7.88 -3.58
N SER A 373 11.08 -7.14 -3.28
CA SER A 373 12.35 -7.29 -3.98
C SER A 373 13.04 -8.61 -3.65
N LEU A 374 13.07 -8.99 -2.37
CA LEU A 374 13.63 -10.26 -1.92
C LEU A 374 12.88 -11.45 -2.54
N THR A 375 11.56 -11.44 -2.50
CA THR A 375 10.72 -12.51 -3.04
C THR A 375 10.87 -12.68 -4.55
N ARG A 376 11.00 -11.57 -5.29
CA ARG A 376 11.34 -11.60 -6.72
C ARG A 376 12.73 -12.19 -6.96
N ASP A 377 13.70 -11.84 -6.13
CA ASP A 377 15.06 -12.36 -6.23
C ASP A 377 15.12 -13.87 -5.93
N ILE A 378 14.44 -14.32 -4.87
CA ILE A 378 14.31 -15.74 -4.54
C ILE A 378 13.72 -16.51 -5.71
N LYS A 379 12.62 -16.02 -6.31
CA LYS A 379 12.02 -16.65 -7.51
C LYS A 379 13.04 -16.78 -8.63
N TYR A 380 13.76 -15.70 -8.94
CA TYR A 380 14.79 -15.70 -9.98
C TYR A 380 15.94 -16.69 -9.71
N GLN A 381 16.44 -16.76 -8.47
CA GLN A 381 17.53 -17.68 -8.12
C GLN A 381 17.10 -19.16 -8.18
N LEU A 382 15.87 -19.45 -7.73
CA LEU A 382 15.29 -20.79 -7.80
C LEU A 382 15.12 -21.22 -9.27
N GLU A 383 14.53 -20.36 -10.11
CA GLU A 383 14.37 -20.61 -11.54
C GLU A 383 15.72 -20.87 -12.23
N ARG A 384 16.73 -20.04 -11.94
CA ARG A 384 18.08 -20.20 -12.50
C ARG A 384 18.77 -21.49 -12.07
N THR A 385 18.56 -21.94 -10.83
CA THR A 385 19.15 -23.18 -10.31
C THR A 385 18.46 -24.40 -10.91
N ALA A 386 17.14 -24.34 -11.10
CA ALA A 386 16.37 -25.38 -11.75
C ALA A 386 16.77 -25.59 -13.21
N VAL A 387 16.99 -24.51 -13.98
CA VAL A 387 17.48 -24.59 -15.37
C VAL A 387 18.85 -25.27 -15.46
N ARG A 388 19.68 -25.18 -14.41
CA ARG A 388 20.99 -25.86 -14.33
C ARG A 388 20.90 -27.32 -13.89
N GLY A 389 19.69 -27.88 -13.75
CA GLY A 389 19.47 -29.27 -13.34
C GLY A 389 19.77 -29.57 -11.86
N ARG A 390 19.96 -28.54 -11.03
CA ARG A 390 20.21 -28.71 -9.59
C ARG A 390 18.90 -28.61 -8.79
N LYS A 391 18.81 -29.37 -7.70
CA LYS A 391 17.65 -29.31 -6.79
C LYS A 391 17.54 -27.89 -6.19
N PRO A 392 16.36 -27.25 -6.22
CA PRO A 392 16.18 -25.91 -5.66
C PRO A 392 16.37 -25.96 -4.13
N ASN A 393 17.28 -25.14 -3.62
CA ASN A 393 17.54 -24.99 -2.19
C ASN A 393 17.22 -23.54 -1.77
N ILE A 394 16.25 -23.39 -0.87
CA ILE A 394 15.77 -22.09 -0.39
C ILE A 394 16.88 -21.34 0.35
N ARG A 395 17.64 -22.01 1.23
CA ARG A 395 18.68 -21.36 2.05
C ARG A 395 19.74 -20.67 1.19
N THR A 396 20.10 -21.26 0.05
CA THR A 396 21.06 -20.68 -0.89
C THR A 396 20.46 -19.63 -1.82
N ALA A 397 19.13 -19.64 -2.00
CA ALA A 397 18.43 -18.71 -2.87
C ALA A 397 18.13 -17.36 -2.18
N VAL A 398 18.02 -17.36 -0.85
CA VAL A 398 17.78 -16.14 -0.07
C VAL A 398 19.07 -15.34 0.09
N ARG A 399 19.08 -14.10 -0.41
CA ARG A 399 20.15 -13.13 -0.19
C ARG A 399 19.74 -12.11 0.87
N ALA A 400 20.20 -12.31 2.09
CA ALA A 400 19.81 -11.50 3.25
C ALA A 400 20.23 -10.01 3.16
N ASP A 401 21.21 -9.70 2.32
CA ASP A 401 21.66 -8.32 2.09
C ASP A 401 20.58 -7.45 1.43
N VAL A 402 19.66 -8.05 0.67
CA VAL A 402 18.64 -7.30 -0.08
C VAL A 402 17.72 -6.50 0.85
N ILE A 403 17.28 -7.10 1.96
CA ILE A 403 16.45 -6.41 2.96
C ILE A 403 17.34 -5.45 3.76
N THR A 404 18.46 -5.95 4.28
CA THR A 404 19.35 -5.19 5.17
C THR A 404 19.82 -3.88 4.54
N GLN A 405 20.32 -3.93 3.31
CA GLN A 405 20.82 -2.74 2.62
C GLN A 405 19.69 -1.76 2.32
N ARG A 406 18.51 -2.25 1.95
CA ARG A 406 17.38 -1.39 1.62
C ARG A 406 16.83 -0.67 2.85
N LEU A 407 16.73 -1.34 4.00
CA LEU A 407 16.31 -0.72 5.25
C LEU A 407 17.36 0.24 5.83
N LYS A 408 18.64 0.00 5.55
CA LYS A 408 19.75 0.81 6.06
C LYS A 408 19.99 2.10 5.26
N HIS A 409 19.78 2.07 3.94
CA HIS A 409 20.15 3.16 3.04
C HIS A 409 18.98 4.00 2.51
N ALA A 410 17.74 3.49 2.60
CA ALA A 410 16.56 4.30 2.36
C ALA A 410 16.33 5.27 3.53
#